data_AF-A0A367LUC8-F1
#
_entry.id   AF-A0A367LUC8-F1
#
_cell.length_a   1.000
_cell.length_b   1.000
_cell.length_c   1.000
_cell.angle_alpha   90.00
_cell.angle_beta   90.00
_cell.angle_gamma   90.00
#
_symmetry.space_group_name_H-M   'P 1'
#
loop_
_entity.id
_entity.type
_entity.pdbx_description
1 polymer ?
#
loop_
_entity_poly.entity_id
_entity_poly.type
_entity_poly.pdbx_seq_one_letter_code
_entity_poly.pdbx_strand_id
1 'polypeptide(L)'
;ALKPSIMPEPGQRAALAVRQALDLLEQGAQGRGRLLLLTSELSEPERQGIRSALEHRAARLAVLGVGTPKGAPVQQEDGSFLKDDQGGILLPRLAE
;
A
#
# COMPACT_ATOMS: atom_id res chain seq x y z
N ALA A 1 11.10 9.63 8.42
CA ALA A 1 10.19 8.46 8.42
C ALA A 1 8.76 8.95 8.25
N LEU A 2 7.92 8.21 7.53
CA LEU A 2 6.47 8.44 7.52
C LEU A 2 5.94 8.20 8.94
N LYS A 3 5.31 9.20 9.55
CA LYS A 3 4.72 9.09 10.88
C LYS A 3 3.24 8.70 10.75
N PRO A 4 2.73 7.74 11.54
CA PRO A 4 1.31 7.37 11.51
C PRO A 4 0.36 8.56 11.75
N SER A 5 0.78 9.56 12.53
CA SER A 5 0.01 10.78 12.81
C SER A 5 -0.37 11.60 11.56
N ILE A 6 0.29 11.38 10.42
CA ILE A 6 -0.04 12.02 9.14
C ILE A 6 -1.15 11.25 8.39
N MET A 7 -1.38 9.97 8.71
CA MET A 7 -2.45 9.18 8.11
C MET A 7 -3.76 9.47 8.88
N PRO A 8 -4.75 10.12 8.24
CA PRO A 8 -6.01 10.45 8.92
C PRO A 8 -6.83 9.21 9.25
N GLU A 9 -6.73 8.17 8.41
CA GLU A 9 -7.41 6.89 8.61
C GLU A 9 -6.39 5.75 8.41
N PRO A 10 -6.27 4.81 9.35
CA PRO A 10 -5.43 3.64 9.18
C PRO A 10 -6.05 2.70 8.14
N GLY A 11 -5.22 2.15 7.25
CA GLY A 11 -5.66 1.12 6.30
C GLY A 11 -4.82 1.05 5.04
N GLN A 12 -5.12 0.05 4.23
CA GLN A 12 -4.51 -0.17 2.91
C GLN A 12 -5.60 -0.45 1.87
N ARG A 13 -5.50 0.21 0.72
CA ARG A 13 -6.45 0.07 -0.40
C ARG A 13 -5.69 0.06 -1.72
N ALA A 14 -4.74 -0.86 -1.89
CA ALA A 14 -3.80 -0.85 -3.01
C ALA A 14 -4.49 -0.90 -4.38
N ALA A 15 -5.58 -1.68 -4.51
CA ALA A 15 -6.36 -1.73 -5.75
C ALA A 15 -7.02 -0.39 -6.10
N LEU A 16 -7.47 0.39 -5.11
CA LEU A 16 -8.01 1.73 -5.36
C LEU A 16 -6.89 2.69 -5.81
N ALA A 17 -5.73 2.63 -5.16
CA ALA A 17 -4.57 3.44 -5.52
C ALA A 17 -4.10 3.17 -6.96
N VAL A 18 -4.05 1.90 -7.38
CA VAL A 18 -3.69 1.54 -8.76
C VAL A 18 -4.70 2.09 -9.78
N ARG A 19 -6.01 1.98 -9.51
CA ARG A 19 -7.04 2.56 -10.39
C ARG A 19 -6.88 4.07 -10.54
N GLN A 20 -6.72 4.78 -9.43
CA GLN A 20 -6.51 6.23 -9.47
C GLN A 20 -5.25 6.61 -10.25
N ALA A 21 -4.17 5.86 -10.09
CA ALA A 21 -2.93 6.13 -10.81
C ALA A 21 -3.06 5.85 -12.33
N LEU A 22 -3.83 4.84 -12.72
CA LEU A 22 -4.18 4.59 -14.12
C LEU A 22 -5.02 5.74 -14.69
N ASP A 23 -6.02 6.22 -13.97
CA ASP A 23 -6.85 7.35 -14.40
C ASP A 23 -6.00 8.62 -14.63
N LEU A 24 -5.01 8.88 -13.76
CA LEU A 24 -4.06 9.97 -13.93
C LEU A 24 -3.19 9.79 -15.19
N LEU A 25 -2.74 8.57 -15.49
CA LEU A 25 -1.98 8.28 -16.71
C LEU A 25 -2.83 8.48 -17.97
N GLU A 26 -4.11 8.09 -17.94
CA GLU A 26 -5.03 8.32 -19.06
C GLU A 26 -5.22 9.83 -19.32
N GLN A 27 -5.41 10.61 -18.26
CA GLN A 27 -5.65 12.05 -18.37
C GLN A 27 -4.41 12.85 -18.78
N GLY A 28 -3.22 12.47 -18.29
CA GLY A 28 -1.99 13.26 -18.46
C GLY A 28 -0.99 12.71 -19.49
N ALA A 29 -1.05 11.41 -19.78
CA ALA A 29 -0.02 10.71 -20.57
C ALA A 29 -0.60 9.72 -21.60
N GLN A 30 -1.88 9.88 -21.97
CA GLN A 30 -2.57 9.01 -22.94
C GLN A 30 -2.48 7.52 -22.57
N GLY A 31 -2.56 7.22 -21.27
CA GLY A 31 -2.51 5.86 -20.73
C GLY A 31 -1.12 5.22 -20.75
N ARG A 32 -0.08 5.97 -21.17
CA ARG A 32 1.30 5.47 -21.26
C ARG A 32 2.09 5.86 -20.02
N GLY A 33 2.61 4.87 -19.32
CA GLY A 33 3.44 5.11 -18.16
C GLY A 33 3.82 3.86 -17.39
N ARG A 34 4.55 4.08 -16.30
CA ARG A 34 4.96 3.04 -15.37
C ARG A 34 4.45 3.42 -13.99
N LEU A 35 3.93 2.43 -13.28
CA LEU A 35 3.45 2.54 -11.91
C LEU A 35 4.45 1.81 -11.01
N LEU A 36 4.79 2.42 -9.87
CA LEU A 36 5.54 1.78 -8.80
C LEU A 36 4.68 1.80 -7.54
N LEU A 37 4.21 0.64 -7.11
CA LEU A 37 3.48 0.47 -5.87
C LEU A 37 4.45 0.17 -4.73
N LEU A 38 4.46 1.01 -3.71
CA LEU A 38 5.19 0.80 -2.46
C LEU A 38 4.22 0.24 -1.43
N THR A 39 4.48 -0.95 -0.90
CA THR A 39 3.60 -1.59 0.09
C THR A 39 4.36 -2.58 0.97
N SER A 40 3.86 -2.85 2.19
CA SER A 40 4.38 -3.93 3.04
C SER A 40 3.66 -5.26 2.83
N GLU A 41 2.44 -5.24 2.29
CA GLU A 41 1.69 -6.45 2.00
C GLU A 41 0.63 -6.18 0.93
N LEU A 42 0.08 -7.26 0.38
CA LEU A 42 -1.08 -7.23 -0.49
C LEU A 42 -1.96 -8.42 -0.17
N SER A 43 -3.19 -8.15 0.28
CA SER A 43 -4.20 -9.19 0.46
C SER A 43 -4.62 -9.77 -0.90
N GLU A 44 -5.15 -11.00 -0.90
CA GLU A 44 -5.62 -11.63 -2.15
C GLU A 44 -6.71 -10.81 -2.88
N PRO A 45 -7.71 -10.23 -2.19
CA PRO A 45 -8.68 -9.33 -2.83
C PRO A 45 -8.02 -8.11 -3.49
N GLU A 46 -6.98 -7.54 -2.88
CA GLU A 46 -6.22 -6.44 -3.48
C GLU A 46 -5.43 -6.89 -4.69
N ARG A 47 -4.77 -8.05 -4.63
CA ARG A 47 -4.05 -8.63 -5.78
C ARG A 47 -5.00 -8.83 -6.96
N GLN A 48 -6.18 -9.39 -6.72
CA GLN A 48 -7.19 -9.58 -7.77
C GLN A 48 -7.73 -8.25 -8.31
N GLY A 49 -8.01 -7.28 -7.43
CA GLY A 49 -8.44 -5.95 -7.83
C GLY A 49 -7.41 -5.21 -8.68
N ILE A 50 -6.12 -5.33 -8.34
CA ILE A 50 -5.01 -4.78 -9.12
C ILE A 50 -4.92 -5.44 -10.49
N ARG A 51 -5.01 -6.77 -10.55
CA ARG A 51 -5.00 -7.52 -11.83
C ARG A 51 -6.13 -7.04 -12.74
N SER A 52 -7.36 -7.00 -12.22
CA SER A 52 -8.53 -6.53 -12.96
C SER A 52 -8.39 -5.07 -13.43
N ALA A 53 -7.80 -4.19 -12.61
CA ALA A 53 -7.56 -2.79 -13.00
C ALA A 53 -6.55 -2.66 -14.17
N LEU A 54 -5.57 -3.56 -14.25
CA LEU A 54 -4.54 -3.57 -15.29
C LEU A 54 -4.98 -4.30 -16.57
N GLU A 55 -6.06 -5.09 -16.52
CA GLU A 55 -6.58 -5.78 -17.69
C GLU A 55 -6.87 -4.76 -18.82
N HIS A 56 -6.37 -5.07 -20.02
CA HIS A 56 -6.53 -4.23 -21.21
C HIS A 56 -5.91 -2.82 -21.11
N ARG A 57 -4.90 -2.62 -20.24
CA ARG A 57 -4.12 -1.37 -20.17
C ARG A 57 -2.67 -1.60 -20.58
N ALA A 58 -2.07 -0.60 -21.21
CA ALA A 58 -0.66 -0.64 -21.62
C ALA A 58 0.33 -0.29 -20.49
N ALA A 59 -0.19 0.19 -19.35
CA ALA A 59 0.62 0.59 -18.21
C ALA A 59 1.32 -0.61 -17.55
N ARG A 60 2.58 -0.42 -17.16
CA ARG A 60 3.37 -1.44 -16.44
C ARG A 60 3.39 -1.15 -14.95
N LEU A 61 3.03 -2.13 -14.13
CA LEU A 61 3.13 -2.05 -12.67
C LEU A 61 4.34 -2.81 -12.15
N ALA A 62 5.16 -2.14 -11.32
CA ALA A 62 6.15 -2.75 -10.45
C ALA A 62 5.71 -2.61 -8.99
N VAL A 63 6.04 -3.59 -8.15
CA VAL A 63 5.74 -3.56 -6.72
C VAL A 63 7.06 -3.61 -5.96
N LEU A 64 7.25 -2.70 -5.01
CA LEU A 64 8.37 -2.70 -4.08
C LEU A 64 7.85 -2.94 -2.66
N GLY A 65 8.20 -4.12 -2.14
CA GLY A 65 7.96 -4.51 -0.76
C GLY A 65 8.78 -3.68 0.21
N VAL A 66 8.15 -3.05 1.20
CA VAL A 66 8.82 -2.26 2.23
C VAL A 66 8.55 -2.88 3.61
N GLY A 67 9.61 -3.25 4.31
CA GLY A 67 9.51 -3.77 5.66
C GLY A 67 10.52 -4.89 5.91
N THR A 68 10.36 -5.55 7.05
CA THR A 68 11.13 -6.76 7.39
C THR A 68 10.18 -7.95 7.55
N PRO A 69 10.62 -9.19 7.26
CA PRO A 69 9.77 -10.37 7.47
C PRO A 69 9.39 -10.59 8.95
N LYS A 70 10.27 -10.17 9.87
CA LYS A 70 10.03 -10.29 11.33
C LYS A 70 9.05 -9.24 11.85
N GLY A 71 8.83 -8.17 11.11
CA GLY A 71 8.07 -7.01 11.55
C GLY A 71 8.79 -6.19 12.63
N ALA A 72 8.26 -5.01 12.91
CA ALA A 72 8.76 -4.12 13.95
C ALA A 72 7.62 -3.32 14.57
N PRO A 73 7.69 -2.98 15.87
CA PRO A 73 6.67 -2.18 16.52
C PRO A 73 6.68 -0.75 16.00
N VAL A 74 5.49 -0.16 15.85
CA VAL A 74 5.33 1.21 15.36
C VAL A 74 5.23 2.16 16.55
N GLN A 75 6.22 3.04 16.70
CA GLN A 75 6.22 4.06 17.76
C GLN A 75 5.30 5.23 17.43
N GLN A 76 4.55 5.68 18.42
CA GLN A 76 3.76 6.90 18.40
C GLN A 76 4.56 8.10 18.93
N GLU A 77 4.02 9.30 18.76
CA GLU A 77 4.71 10.54 19.17
C GLU A 77 4.89 10.66 20.68
N ASP A 78 3.99 10.04 21.45
CA ASP A 78 4.06 9.96 22.91
C ASP A 78 5.03 8.88 23.43
N GLY A 79 5.73 8.18 22.51
CA GLY A 79 6.65 7.09 22.84
C GLY A 79 5.97 5.74 23.09
N SER A 80 4.64 5.67 23.01
CA SER A 80 3.90 4.40 23.07
C SER A 80 4.02 3.62 21.76
N PHE A 81 3.58 2.36 21.78
CA PHE A 81 3.47 1.55 20.56
C PHE A 81 2.03 1.51 20.06
N LEU A 82 1.87 1.53 18.73
CA LEU A 82 0.59 1.32 18.08
C LEU A 82 0.02 -0.03 18.50
N LYS A 83 -1.26 -0.04 18.86
CA LYS A 83 -1.98 -1.23 19.31
C LYS A 83 -3.00 -1.68 18.26
N ASP A 84 -3.29 -2.96 18.25
CA ASP A 84 -4.41 -3.54 17.52
C ASP A 84 -5.73 -3.36 18.28
N ASP A 85 -6.83 -3.79 17.68
CA ASP A 85 -8.18 -3.71 18.25
C ASP A 85 -8.36 -4.53 19.54
N GLN A 86 -7.42 -5.44 19.85
CA GLN A 86 -7.41 -6.26 21.06
C GLN A 86 -6.47 -5.68 22.14
N GLY A 87 -5.83 -4.54 21.88
CA GLY A 87 -4.89 -3.88 22.78
C GLY A 87 -3.47 -4.46 22.79
N GLY A 88 -3.18 -5.41 21.90
CA GLY A 88 -1.84 -5.95 21.67
C GLY A 88 -0.97 -4.99 20.87
N ILE A 89 0.36 -5.10 20.96
CA ILE A 89 1.27 -4.27 20.14
C ILE A 89 1.19 -4.73 18.68
N LEU A 90 0.84 -3.82 17.78
CA LEU A 90 0.81 -4.09 16.34
C LEU A 90 2.24 -4.22 15.80
N LEU A 91 2.52 -5.36 15.17
CA LEU A 91 3.79 -5.69 14.53
C LEU A 91 3.62 -5.88 13.02
N PRO A 92 3.52 -4.78 12.23
CA PRO A 92 3.45 -4.87 10.79
C PRO A 92 4.74 -5.49 10.23
N ARG A 93 4.57 -6.36 9.23
CA ARG A 93 5.66 -7.12 8.60
C ARG A 93 5.50 -7.17 7.09
N LEU A 94 6.61 -7.42 6.40
CA LEU A 94 6.57 -7.72 4.98
C LEU A 94 6.01 -9.13 4.80
N ALA A 95 4.84 -9.24 4.16
CA ALA A 95 4.30 -10.53 3.74
C ALA A 95 5.03 -11.00 2.48
N GLU A 96 5.48 -12.26 2.47
CA GLU A 96 6.09 -12.89 1.30
C GLU A 96 5.02 -13.27 0.25
#